data_AF-V6F6E0-F1
#
_entry.id   AF-V6F6E0-F1
#
_cell.length_a   1.000
_cell.length_b   1.000
_cell.length_c   1.000
_cell.angle_alpha   90.00
_cell.angle_beta   90.00
_cell.angle_gamma   90.00
#
_symmetry.space_group_name_H-M   'P 1'
#
loop_
_entity.id
_entity.type
_entity.pdbx_description
1 polymer ?
#
loop_
_entity_poly.entity_id
_entity_poly.type
_entity_poly.pdbx_seq_one_letter_code
_entity_poly.pdbx_strand_id
1 'polypeptide(L)'
;MKIAALSRLAVVILALAACAPIREDATALPPPLALKAVMVDRASPNYEIANLEIAVKPEGQGGISRGMVVRITEPVTVYRLWSGPQAVNAHGQTNRMGQWWSYDAPSGQRDRYRVDYEICNAWNDLTWVASCTLKAGAVVAIGPGQSVSEDACDQPGEAYPANKFKWQIYVDKAWARPQELECPNPAHDYANDPTDISKPLGLGAGGHVADKTVPTKLPE
;
A
#
# COMPACT_ATOMS: atom_id res chain seq x y z
N MET A 1 -6.70 -0.85 -85.24
CA MET A 1 -6.49 -2.04 -84.40
C MET A 1 -5.37 -1.75 -83.41
N LYS A 2 -5.69 -1.42 -82.16
CA LYS A 2 -4.86 -1.52 -80.95
C LYS A 2 -5.74 -1.23 -79.73
N ILE A 3 -5.59 -2.07 -78.73
CA ILE A 3 -6.50 -2.33 -77.61
C ILE A 3 -6.06 -1.53 -76.37
N ALA A 4 -7.08 -1.05 -75.64
CA ALA A 4 -7.23 -0.77 -74.21
C ALA A 4 -6.04 -0.39 -73.31
N ALA A 5 -6.31 0.55 -72.40
CA ALA A 5 -6.14 0.32 -70.96
C ALA A 5 -7.08 1.25 -70.17
N LEU A 6 -8.21 0.72 -69.68
CA LEU A 6 -8.98 1.34 -68.62
C LEU A 6 -8.26 1.10 -67.29
N SER A 7 -7.68 2.16 -66.71
CA SER A 7 -7.08 2.11 -65.38
C SER A 7 -8.20 2.20 -64.33
N ARG A 8 -8.45 1.11 -63.62
CA ARG A 8 -9.39 1.06 -62.48
C ARG A 8 -8.68 1.62 -61.24
N LEU A 9 -9.09 2.80 -60.80
CA LEU A 9 -8.66 3.39 -59.54
C LEU A 9 -9.38 2.65 -58.40
N ALA A 10 -8.68 1.76 -57.70
CA ALA A 10 -9.17 1.15 -56.47
C ALA A 10 -8.92 2.10 -55.30
N VAL A 11 -9.97 2.76 -54.83
CA VAL A 11 -9.93 3.55 -53.58
C VAL A 11 -10.02 2.57 -52.42
N VAL A 12 -8.89 2.34 -51.75
CA VAL A 12 -8.82 1.59 -50.49
C VAL A 12 -9.23 2.54 -49.36
N ILE A 13 -10.44 2.33 -48.82
CA ILE A 13 -10.90 3.01 -47.61
C ILE A 13 -10.20 2.33 -46.42
N LEU A 14 -9.17 2.97 -45.87
CA LEU A 14 -8.57 2.58 -44.59
C LEU A 14 -9.58 2.89 -43.47
N ALA A 15 -10.26 1.86 -42.95
CA ALA A 15 -11.04 1.97 -41.74
C ALA A 15 -10.08 2.13 -40.55
N LEU A 16 -9.91 3.37 -40.08
CA LEU A 16 -9.27 3.67 -38.79
C LEU A 16 -10.17 3.11 -37.68
N ALA A 17 -9.86 1.89 -37.24
CA ALA A 17 -10.39 1.38 -35.99
C ALA A 17 -9.81 2.22 -34.85
N ALA A 18 -10.57 3.24 -34.43
CA ALA A 18 -10.30 3.96 -33.20
C ALA A 18 -10.49 2.98 -32.04
N CYS A 19 -9.40 2.40 -31.54
CA CYS A 19 -9.36 1.83 -30.20
C CYS A 19 -9.66 2.96 -29.21
N ALA A 20 -10.92 3.13 -28.84
CA ALA A 20 -11.25 3.89 -27.65
C ALA A 20 -10.52 3.22 -26.48
N PRO A 21 -9.75 3.96 -25.66
CA PRO A 21 -9.19 3.37 -24.45
C PRO A 21 -10.36 2.92 -23.58
N ILE A 22 -10.36 1.65 -23.21
CA ILE A 22 -11.27 1.11 -22.20
C ILE A 22 -11.04 1.96 -20.95
N ARG A 23 -12.00 2.82 -20.61
CA ARG A 23 -12.04 3.47 -19.30
C ARG A 23 -12.34 2.33 -18.32
N GLU A 24 -11.32 1.86 -17.61
CA GLU A 24 -11.56 1.05 -16.41
C GLU A 24 -12.29 1.94 -15.41
N ASP A 25 -13.62 1.92 -15.48
CA ASP A 25 -14.47 2.46 -14.43
C ASP A 25 -14.14 1.68 -13.16
N ALA A 26 -13.41 2.31 -12.25
CA ALA A 26 -13.02 1.73 -10.98
C ALA A 26 -14.21 1.71 -10.00
N THR A 27 -15.26 1.01 -10.38
CA THR A 27 -16.48 0.82 -9.58
C THR A 27 -16.39 -0.42 -8.68
N ALA A 28 -15.39 -1.28 -8.88
CA ALA A 28 -15.18 -2.48 -8.07
C ALA A 28 -14.08 -2.28 -7.02
N LEU A 29 -14.37 -2.74 -5.80
CA LEU A 29 -13.40 -2.85 -4.72
C LEU A 29 -12.39 -3.96 -5.02
N PRO A 30 -11.12 -3.84 -4.55
CA PRO A 30 -10.15 -4.93 -4.62
C PRO A 30 -10.69 -6.21 -3.97
N PRO A 31 -10.33 -7.41 -4.47
CA PRO A 31 -10.89 -8.67 -3.96
C PRO A 31 -10.84 -8.83 -2.43
N PRO A 32 -9.76 -8.43 -1.71
CA PRO A 32 -9.72 -8.54 -0.25
C PRO A 32 -10.74 -7.66 0.49
N LEU A 33 -11.25 -6.61 -0.16
CA LEU A 33 -12.23 -5.67 0.40
C LEU A 33 -13.63 -5.83 -0.18
N ALA A 34 -13.80 -6.54 -1.29
CA ALA A 34 -15.07 -6.60 -2.04
C ALA A 34 -16.28 -7.08 -1.23
N LEU A 35 -16.08 -7.91 -0.21
CA LEU A 35 -17.14 -8.39 0.69
C LEU A 35 -17.06 -7.79 2.11
N LYS A 36 -16.03 -6.98 2.38
CA LYS A 36 -15.73 -6.45 3.72
C LYS A 36 -15.81 -4.94 3.81
N ALA A 37 -16.16 -4.28 2.73
CA ALA A 37 -16.34 -2.85 2.69
C ALA A 37 -17.42 -2.45 1.69
N VAL A 38 -17.96 -1.26 1.88
CA VAL A 38 -18.87 -0.62 0.93
C VAL A 38 -18.35 0.77 0.61
N MET A 39 -18.53 1.21 -0.64
CA MET A 39 -18.21 2.60 -1.00
C MET A 39 -19.10 3.57 -0.21
N VAL A 40 -18.51 4.66 0.25
CA VAL A 40 -19.23 5.75 0.93
C VAL A 40 -19.56 6.82 -0.10
N ASP A 41 -20.82 7.22 -0.16
CA ASP A 41 -21.26 8.30 -1.02
C ASP A 41 -20.61 9.63 -0.61
N ARG A 42 -20.23 10.47 -1.58
CA ARG A 42 -19.59 11.77 -1.33
C ARG A 42 -20.48 12.75 -0.56
N ALA A 43 -21.79 12.63 -0.65
CA ALA A 43 -22.75 13.43 0.12
C ALA A 43 -22.91 12.92 1.57
N SER A 44 -22.32 11.78 1.93
CA SER A 44 -22.36 11.25 3.30
C SER A 44 -21.55 12.15 4.24
N PRO A 45 -22.08 12.47 5.44
CA PRO A 45 -21.32 13.23 6.44
C PRO A 45 -20.06 12.51 6.91
N ASN A 46 -19.98 11.18 6.73
CA ASN A 46 -18.81 10.39 7.10
C ASN A 46 -17.71 10.38 6.03
N TYR A 47 -17.96 10.91 4.83
CA TYR A 47 -16.98 10.88 3.73
C TYR A 47 -15.67 11.60 4.09
N GLU A 48 -15.80 12.75 4.75
CA GLU A 48 -14.67 13.61 5.15
C GLU A 48 -13.74 12.94 6.20
N ILE A 49 -14.21 11.91 6.92
CA ILE A 49 -13.38 11.16 7.88
C ILE A 49 -12.18 10.50 7.19
N ALA A 50 -12.33 10.10 5.93
CA ALA A 50 -11.28 9.45 5.17
C ALA A 50 -10.21 10.43 4.65
N ASN A 51 -10.52 11.72 4.57
CA ASN A 51 -9.59 12.77 4.14
C ASN A 51 -8.89 12.42 2.81
N LEU A 52 -9.70 12.06 1.80
CA LEU A 52 -9.22 11.50 0.53
C LEU A 52 -8.31 12.48 -0.22
N GLU A 53 -8.56 13.78 -0.09
CA GLU A 53 -7.80 14.87 -0.69
C GLU A 53 -6.35 14.95 -0.17
N ILE A 54 -6.09 14.46 1.05
CA ILE A 54 -4.71 14.37 1.58
C ILE A 54 -4.04 13.08 1.10
N ALA A 55 -4.80 11.99 0.94
CA ALA A 55 -4.29 10.71 0.46
C ALA A 55 -3.91 10.75 -1.03
N VAL A 56 -4.75 11.38 -1.86
CA VAL A 56 -4.51 11.52 -3.30
C VAL A 56 -3.46 12.59 -3.54
N LYS A 57 -2.38 12.23 -4.23
CA LYS A 57 -1.25 13.11 -4.46
C LYS A 57 -0.91 13.28 -5.94
N PRO A 58 -0.31 14.43 -6.31
CA PRO A 58 0.31 14.60 -7.62
C PRO A 58 1.38 13.55 -7.90
N GLU A 59 1.67 13.33 -9.18
CA GLU A 59 2.78 12.49 -9.63
C GLU A 59 4.09 12.92 -8.96
N GLY A 60 4.88 11.94 -8.52
CA GLY A 60 6.19 12.16 -7.89
C GLY A 60 6.16 12.43 -6.38
N GLN A 61 5.00 12.55 -5.72
CA GLN A 61 4.92 12.84 -4.28
C GLN A 61 4.65 11.63 -3.38
N GLY A 62 4.51 10.42 -3.94
CA GLY A 62 4.03 9.24 -3.21
C GLY A 62 2.56 9.36 -2.83
N GLY A 63 2.02 8.40 -2.08
CA GLY A 63 0.58 8.34 -1.74
C GLY A 63 -0.23 7.51 -2.74
N ILE A 64 -1.50 7.88 -2.98
CA ILE A 64 -2.34 7.20 -3.98
C ILE A 64 -2.64 8.09 -5.19
N SER A 65 -2.69 7.50 -6.38
CA SER A 65 -2.87 8.25 -7.64
C SER A 65 -4.32 8.65 -7.90
N ARG A 66 -5.25 7.90 -7.30
CA ARG A 66 -6.68 8.13 -7.24
C ARG A 66 -7.21 7.32 -6.08
N GLY A 67 -8.41 7.61 -5.60
CA GLY A 67 -8.99 6.79 -4.55
C GLY A 67 -10.49 6.86 -4.44
N MET A 68 -10.98 6.02 -3.54
CA MET A 68 -12.38 5.93 -3.14
C MET A 68 -12.44 5.89 -1.62
N VAL A 69 -13.54 6.38 -1.07
CA VAL A 69 -13.82 6.28 0.37
C VAL A 69 -14.65 5.04 0.60
N VAL A 70 -14.23 4.20 1.53
CA VAL A 70 -14.91 2.96 1.89
C VAL A 70 -15.18 2.91 3.38
N ARG A 71 -16.31 2.30 3.74
CA ARG A 71 -16.64 1.93 5.11
C ARG A 71 -16.49 0.43 5.26
N ILE A 72 -15.69 0.02 6.22
CA ILE A 72 -15.51 -1.39 6.56
C ILE A 72 -16.82 -1.95 7.15
N THR A 73 -17.27 -3.10 6.66
CA THR A 73 -18.47 -3.82 7.12
C THR A 73 -18.12 -5.01 7.99
N GLU A 74 -16.94 -5.59 7.81
CA GLU A 74 -16.39 -6.69 8.61
C GLU A 74 -14.92 -6.43 8.92
N PRO A 75 -14.38 -6.86 10.08
CA PRO A 75 -12.98 -6.67 10.39
C PRO A 75 -12.01 -7.12 9.27
N VAL A 76 -11.06 -6.25 8.96
CA VAL A 76 -10.01 -6.46 7.97
C VAL A 76 -8.65 -6.41 8.66
N THR A 77 -7.85 -7.45 8.50
CA THR A 77 -6.44 -7.41 8.91
C THR A 77 -5.69 -6.49 7.96
N VAL A 78 -4.93 -5.55 8.52
CA VAL A 78 -4.07 -4.64 7.79
C VAL A 78 -2.66 -4.71 8.32
N TYR A 79 -1.69 -4.50 7.44
CA TYR A 79 -0.28 -4.67 7.72
C TYR A 79 0.46 -3.36 7.46
N ARG A 80 1.53 -3.16 8.23
CA ARG A 80 2.45 -2.06 8.01
C ARG A 80 3.86 -2.50 8.30
N LEU A 81 4.75 -2.25 7.35
CA LEU A 81 6.17 -2.28 7.61
C LEU A 81 6.59 -0.96 8.26
N TRP A 82 7.43 -1.03 9.28
CA TRP A 82 7.89 0.12 10.06
C TRP A 82 9.35 -0.03 10.48
N SER A 83 9.95 1.03 11.00
CA SER A 83 11.40 1.11 11.25
C SER A 83 11.89 0.34 12.48
N GLY A 84 10.96 -0.16 13.30
CA GLY A 84 11.27 -0.90 14.51
C GLY A 84 11.38 -0.06 15.77
N PRO A 85 11.42 -0.72 16.95
CA PRO A 85 11.21 -0.08 18.24
C PRO A 85 12.34 0.88 18.65
N GLN A 86 13.52 0.76 18.02
CA GLN A 86 14.67 1.62 18.29
C GLN A 86 14.66 2.91 17.44
N ALA A 87 13.87 2.94 16.37
CA ALA A 87 13.76 4.09 15.48
C ALA A 87 12.66 5.02 15.98
N VAL A 88 13.05 5.94 16.88
CA VAL A 88 12.16 6.95 17.45
C VAL A 88 12.54 8.35 16.95
N ASN A 89 11.55 9.21 16.76
CA ASN A 89 11.77 10.63 16.48
C ASN A 89 12.22 11.39 17.76
N ALA A 90 12.44 12.70 17.63
CA ALA A 90 12.85 13.58 18.74
C ALA A 90 11.86 13.60 19.94
N HIS A 91 10.64 13.10 19.75
CA HIS A 91 9.61 12.98 20.79
C HIS A 91 9.47 11.56 21.34
N GLY A 92 10.39 10.64 21.00
CA GLY A 92 10.34 9.25 21.46
C GLY A 92 9.27 8.41 20.78
N GLN A 93 8.71 8.86 19.66
CA GLN A 93 7.64 8.15 18.95
C GLN A 93 8.20 7.38 17.75
N THR A 94 7.73 6.15 17.55
CA THR A 94 8.06 5.33 16.39
C THR A 94 7.12 5.62 15.21
N ASN A 95 7.52 5.25 13.99
CA ASN A 95 6.66 5.32 12.81
C ASN A 95 5.69 4.12 12.67
N ARG A 96 5.49 3.34 13.75
CA ARG A 96 4.59 2.16 13.77
C ARG A 96 3.15 2.53 13.43
N MET A 97 2.64 3.64 13.96
CA MET A 97 1.26 4.09 13.75
C MET A 97 1.15 5.17 12.66
N GLY A 98 1.71 4.91 11.48
CA GLY A 98 1.59 5.81 10.33
C GLY A 98 0.25 5.69 9.59
N GLN A 99 0.03 6.55 8.61
CA GLN A 99 -1.24 6.63 7.87
C GLN A 99 -1.41 5.52 6.80
N TRP A 100 -0.31 4.96 6.29
CA TRP A 100 -0.31 4.03 5.16
C TRP A 100 -0.23 2.58 5.62
N TRP A 101 -1.16 1.75 5.14
CA TRP A 101 -1.34 0.34 5.47
C TRP A 101 -1.63 -0.48 4.20
N SER A 102 -1.32 -1.79 4.22
CA SER A 102 -1.74 -2.74 3.19
C SER A 102 -2.79 -3.71 3.76
N TYR A 103 -3.72 -4.19 2.93
CA TYR A 103 -4.57 -5.35 3.29
C TYR A 103 -3.91 -6.68 2.88
N ASP A 104 -2.98 -6.65 1.93
CA ASP A 104 -2.16 -7.81 1.58
C ASP A 104 -1.09 -8.03 2.66
N ALA A 105 -0.96 -9.27 3.12
CA ALA A 105 0.15 -9.65 3.97
C ALA A 105 1.48 -9.43 3.24
N PRO A 106 2.47 -8.79 3.89
CA PRO A 106 3.76 -8.53 3.26
C PRO A 106 4.49 -9.84 2.97
N SER A 107 5.13 -9.92 1.81
CA SER A 107 5.87 -11.10 1.36
C SER A 107 6.92 -10.73 0.32
N GLY A 108 7.89 -11.63 0.11
CA GLY A 108 8.98 -11.41 -0.84
C GLY A 108 10.09 -10.51 -0.30
N GLN A 109 10.93 -9.99 -1.20
CA GLN A 109 12.06 -9.17 -0.80
C GLN A 109 11.63 -7.76 -0.37
N ARG A 110 12.26 -7.23 0.68
CA ARG A 110 11.95 -5.89 1.22
C ARG A 110 12.11 -4.78 0.19
N ASP A 111 13.14 -4.85 -0.64
CA ASP A 111 13.40 -3.82 -1.67
C ASP A 111 12.34 -3.85 -2.76
N ARG A 112 11.79 -5.04 -3.06
CA ARG A 112 10.64 -5.14 -3.98
C ARG A 112 9.39 -4.52 -3.35
N TYR A 113 9.17 -4.73 -2.05
CA TYR A 113 8.06 -4.08 -1.33
C TYR A 113 8.17 -2.55 -1.36
N ARG A 114 9.37 -1.98 -1.24
CA ARG A 114 9.58 -0.51 -1.41
C ARG A 114 9.08 -0.01 -2.75
N VAL A 115 9.44 -0.71 -3.83
CA VAL A 115 9.00 -0.34 -5.18
C VAL A 115 7.49 -0.52 -5.32
N ASP A 116 6.94 -1.61 -4.79
CA ASP A 116 5.53 -1.94 -4.93
C ASP A 116 4.59 -0.97 -4.19
N TYR A 117 5.07 -0.32 -3.12
CA TYR A 117 4.32 0.64 -2.29
C TYR A 117 4.93 2.06 -2.27
N GLU A 118 5.88 2.32 -3.16
CA GLU A 118 6.54 3.62 -3.36
C GLU A 118 7.09 4.27 -2.08
N ILE A 119 7.86 3.49 -1.30
CA ILE A 119 8.37 3.89 0.01
C ILE A 119 9.86 4.24 -0.04
N CYS A 120 10.17 5.53 0.04
CA CYS A 120 11.54 6.01 0.10
C CYS A 120 12.31 5.44 1.30
N ASN A 121 13.61 5.23 1.14
CA ASN A 121 14.53 4.79 2.19
C ASN A 121 14.51 5.75 3.39
N ALA A 122 14.50 7.06 3.14
CA ALA A 122 14.46 8.08 4.19
C ALA A 122 13.14 8.10 4.98
N TRP A 123 12.06 7.55 4.45
CA TRP A 123 10.75 7.58 5.11
C TRP A 123 10.56 6.42 6.09
N ASN A 124 11.16 5.25 5.82
CA ASN A 124 10.94 4.03 6.59
C ASN A 124 12.02 2.97 6.31
N ASP A 125 12.53 2.32 7.36
CA ASP A 125 13.54 1.26 7.23
C ASP A 125 12.93 -0.09 6.85
N LEU A 126 11.61 -0.25 7.05
CA LEU A 126 10.83 -1.45 6.74
C LEU A 126 11.42 -2.72 7.38
N THR A 127 11.93 -2.61 8.60
CA THR A 127 12.63 -3.68 9.33
C THR A 127 11.71 -4.48 10.24
N TRP A 128 10.52 -3.96 10.54
CA TRP A 128 9.51 -4.62 11.39
C TRP A 128 8.15 -4.65 10.71
N VAL A 129 7.33 -5.65 11.07
CA VAL A 129 5.97 -5.80 10.57
C VAL A 129 4.99 -5.72 11.73
N ALA A 130 4.03 -4.80 11.61
CA ALA A 130 2.85 -4.73 12.45
C ALA A 130 1.66 -5.36 11.71
N SER A 131 0.82 -6.09 12.46
CA SER A 131 -0.48 -6.59 12.00
C SER A 131 -1.56 -6.03 12.91
N CYS A 132 -2.46 -5.24 12.33
CA CYS A 132 -3.56 -4.58 13.04
C CYS A 132 -4.90 -4.97 12.42
N THR A 133 -5.98 -4.61 13.11
CA THR A 133 -7.34 -4.85 12.67
C THR A 133 -8.02 -3.52 12.41
N LEU A 134 -8.42 -3.30 11.17
CA LEU A 134 -9.36 -2.24 10.80
C LEU A 134 -10.78 -2.75 11.07
N LYS A 135 -11.46 -2.12 12.03
CA LYS A 135 -12.76 -2.57 12.56
C LYS A 135 -13.91 -2.23 11.63
N ALA A 136 -15.00 -2.99 11.74
CA ALA A 136 -16.27 -2.62 11.14
C ALA A 136 -16.70 -1.22 11.58
N GLY A 137 -17.18 -0.41 10.64
CA GLY A 137 -17.52 0.99 10.84
C GLY A 137 -16.42 1.97 10.44
N ALA A 138 -15.14 1.53 10.40
CA ALA A 138 -14.04 2.40 10.02
C ALA A 138 -14.22 2.97 8.60
N VAL A 139 -14.04 4.29 8.46
CA VAL A 139 -14.11 4.98 7.17
C VAL A 139 -12.72 5.42 6.73
N VAL A 140 -12.26 4.92 5.59
CA VAL A 140 -10.88 5.06 5.11
C VAL A 140 -10.83 5.36 3.61
N ALA A 141 -9.73 5.94 3.15
CA ALA A 141 -9.45 6.08 1.73
C ALA A 141 -8.64 4.88 1.25
N ILE A 142 -8.94 4.40 0.04
CA ILE A 142 -8.15 3.34 -0.61
C ILE A 142 -7.85 3.72 -2.06
N GLY A 143 -6.74 3.24 -2.60
CA GLY A 143 -6.41 3.44 -3.99
C GLY A 143 -5.06 2.86 -4.42
N PRO A 144 -4.79 2.77 -5.72
CA PRO A 144 -3.49 2.38 -6.25
C PRO A 144 -2.41 3.40 -5.90
N GLY A 145 -1.18 2.92 -5.70
CA GLY A 145 0.00 3.74 -5.41
C GLY A 145 0.23 4.85 -6.45
N GLN A 146 0.85 5.95 -6.00
CA GLN A 146 1.34 7.04 -6.82
C GLN A 146 2.86 6.98 -6.87
N SER A 147 3.45 7.41 -7.99
CA SER A 147 4.90 7.50 -8.13
C SER A 147 5.51 8.45 -7.09
N VAL A 148 6.78 8.22 -6.78
CA VAL A 148 7.60 9.11 -5.97
C VAL A 148 8.90 9.43 -6.69
N SER A 149 9.30 10.70 -6.67
CA SER A 149 10.53 11.19 -7.31
C SER A 149 11.70 11.25 -6.32
N GLU A 150 12.91 11.42 -6.85
CA GLU A 150 14.13 11.66 -6.06
C GLU A 150 14.04 12.92 -5.19
N ASP A 151 13.36 13.97 -5.67
CA ASP A 151 13.09 15.19 -4.88
C ASP A 151 12.22 14.88 -3.66
N ALA A 152 11.19 14.04 -3.81
CA ALA A 152 10.32 13.66 -2.71
C ALA A 152 10.99 12.66 -1.74
N CYS A 153 11.88 11.82 -2.26
CA CYS A 153 12.69 10.93 -1.44
C CYS A 153 13.88 11.61 -0.75
N ASP A 154 14.24 12.84 -1.16
CA ASP A 154 15.45 13.56 -0.71
C ASP A 154 16.74 12.72 -0.92
N GLN A 155 16.79 11.99 -2.04
CA GLN A 155 17.89 11.07 -2.33
C GLN A 155 18.10 10.95 -3.85
N PRO A 156 19.25 11.42 -4.39
CA PRO A 156 19.53 11.34 -5.83
C PRO A 156 19.44 9.92 -6.38
N GLY A 157 18.70 9.75 -7.48
CA GLY A 157 18.50 8.47 -8.15
C GLY A 157 17.49 7.54 -7.49
N GLU A 158 16.88 7.91 -6.36
CA GLU A 158 15.82 7.12 -5.73
C GLU A 158 14.44 7.58 -6.22
N ALA A 159 13.80 6.78 -7.07
CA ALA A 159 12.45 7.04 -7.54
C ALA A 159 11.70 5.73 -7.78
N TYR A 160 10.38 5.76 -7.58
CA TYR A 160 9.51 4.61 -7.84
C TYR A 160 8.33 4.99 -8.74
N PRO A 161 7.99 4.16 -9.75
CA PRO A 161 6.83 4.39 -10.59
C PRO A 161 5.53 4.12 -9.84
N ALA A 162 4.42 4.69 -10.29
CA ALA A 162 3.11 4.41 -9.73
C ALA A 162 2.68 2.95 -9.95
N ASN A 163 2.13 2.31 -8.92
CA ASN A 163 1.63 0.94 -8.98
C ASN A 163 0.10 0.87 -9.06
N LYS A 164 -0.41 0.45 -10.21
CA LYS A 164 -1.86 0.28 -10.45
C LYS A 164 -2.46 -0.96 -9.80
N PHE A 165 -1.62 -1.91 -9.37
CA PHE A 165 -2.04 -3.23 -8.90
C PHE A 165 -2.00 -3.37 -7.38
N LYS A 166 -1.08 -2.67 -6.70
CA LYS A 166 -1.00 -2.64 -5.25
C LYS A 166 -1.77 -1.43 -4.72
N TRP A 167 -2.94 -1.72 -4.15
CA TRP A 167 -3.73 -0.69 -3.50
C TRP A 167 -3.33 -0.56 -2.04
N GLN A 168 -3.31 0.68 -1.57
CA GLN A 168 -2.99 1.06 -0.22
C GLN A 168 -4.25 1.49 0.51
N ILE A 169 -4.25 1.31 1.83
CA ILE A 169 -5.26 1.87 2.73
C ILE A 169 -4.63 3.08 3.43
N TYR A 170 -5.32 4.21 3.33
CA TYR A 170 -5.00 5.42 4.04
C TYR A 170 -5.96 5.60 5.22
N VAL A 171 -5.39 5.61 6.42
CA VAL A 171 -6.08 5.91 7.67
C VAL A 171 -5.59 7.27 8.15
N ASP A 172 -6.38 8.33 7.91
CA ASP A 172 -6.00 9.67 8.38
C ASP A 172 -5.75 9.66 9.88
N LYS A 173 -4.66 10.28 10.33
CA LYS A 173 -4.21 10.31 11.73
C LYS A 173 -4.41 8.97 12.44
N ALA A 174 -3.92 7.87 11.86
CA ALA A 174 -4.11 6.50 12.38
C ALA A 174 -3.84 6.36 13.89
N TRP A 175 -2.86 7.07 14.44
CA TRP A 175 -2.53 7.11 15.87
C TRP A 175 -3.65 7.67 16.77
N ALA A 176 -4.58 8.45 16.21
CA ALA A 176 -5.69 9.09 16.91
C ALA A 176 -7.02 8.35 16.71
N ARG A 177 -7.01 7.16 16.08
CA ARG A 177 -8.22 6.39 15.73
C ARG A 177 -8.26 4.98 16.34
N PRO A 178 -8.00 4.80 17.65
CA PRO A 178 -7.94 3.46 18.27
C PRO A 178 -9.29 2.72 18.28
N GLN A 179 -10.40 3.44 18.09
CA GLN A 179 -11.74 2.86 17.95
C GLN A 179 -11.96 2.20 16.57
N GLU A 180 -11.13 2.51 15.58
CA GLU A 180 -11.27 2.03 14.19
C GLU A 180 -10.09 1.18 13.77
N LEU A 181 -8.87 1.52 14.20
CA LEU A 181 -7.66 0.75 13.94
C LEU A 181 -7.10 0.23 15.27
N GLU A 182 -7.26 -1.06 15.51
CA GLU A 182 -6.74 -1.74 16.69
C GLU A 182 -5.46 -2.49 16.37
N CYS A 183 -4.38 -2.11 17.03
CA CYS A 183 -3.12 -2.81 16.93
C CYS A 183 -2.81 -3.50 18.26
N PRO A 184 -2.36 -4.78 18.24
CA PRO A 184 -1.82 -5.44 19.41
C PRO A 184 -0.64 -4.66 20.01
N ASN A 185 -0.25 -5.03 21.23
CA ASN A 185 0.98 -4.55 21.86
C ASN A 185 2.16 -4.71 20.86
N PRO A 186 3.03 -3.68 20.67
CA PRO A 186 4.17 -3.76 19.76
C PRO A 186 5.10 -4.96 19.98
N ALA A 187 5.08 -5.60 21.15
CA ALA A 187 5.78 -6.87 21.39
C ALA A 187 5.29 -8.05 20.53
N HIS A 188 4.13 -7.94 19.88
CA HIS A 188 3.62 -8.92 18.91
C HIS A 188 4.07 -8.64 17.47
N ASP A 189 4.68 -7.49 17.21
CA ASP A 189 5.32 -7.24 15.93
C ASP A 189 6.61 -8.07 15.83
N TYR A 190 7.08 -8.32 14.61
CA TYR A 190 8.33 -9.04 14.38
C TYR A 190 9.30 -8.23 13.54
N ALA A 191 10.59 -8.33 13.85
CA ALA A 191 11.66 -7.93 12.93
C ALA A 191 11.62 -8.88 11.74
N ASN A 192 11.61 -8.37 10.51
CA ASN A 192 11.48 -9.18 9.30
C ASN A 192 12.83 -9.60 8.70
N ASP A 193 12.83 -10.71 7.97
CA ASP A 193 13.92 -11.10 7.08
C ASP A 193 13.86 -10.25 5.79
N PRO A 194 14.92 -9.51 5.42
CA PRO A 194 14.89 -8.66 4.22
C PRO A 194 14.76 -9.44 2.92
N THR A 195 15.08 -10.74 2.90
CA THR A 195 14.95 -11.62 1.73
C THR A 195 13.55 -12.21 1.59
N ASP A 196 12.79 -12.28 2.69
CA ASP A 196 11.39 -12.70 2.73
C ASP A 196 10.67 -12.06 3.92
N ILE A 197 10.07 -10.89 3.68
CA ILE A 197 9.45 -10.06 4.72
C ILE A 197 8.20 -10.69 5.36
N SER A 198 7.75 -11.86 4.87
CA SER A 198 6.72 -12.66 5.54
C SER A 198 7.25 -13.42 6.76
N LYS A 199 8.58 -13.52 6.90
CA LYS A 199 9.25 -14.30 7.94
C LYS A 199 9.92 -13.40 8.97
N PRO A 200 9.90 -13.81 10.25
CA PRO A 200 10.76 -13.22 11.26
C PRO A 200 12.25 -13.39 10.91
N LEU A 201 13.04 -12.36 11.22
CA LEU A 201 14.48 -12.37 11.11
C LEU A 201 15.07 -13.54 11.92
N GLY A 202 15.90 -14.35 11.28
CA GLY A 202 16.52 -15.54 11.88
C GLY A 202 15.79 -16.87 11.63
N LEU A 203 14.66 -16.85 10.93
CA LEU A 203 13.96 -18.07 10.46
C LEU A 203 14.15 -18.34 8.96
N GLY A 204 14.77 -17.41 8.21
CA GLY A 204 15.17 -17.62 6.82
C GLY A 204 16.53 -18.32 6.71
N ALA A 205 16.55 -19.47 6.04
CA ALA A 205 17.72 -20.27 5.67
C ALA A 205 18.65 -20.71 6.84
N GLY A 206 18.28 -21.82 7.50
CA GLY A 206 19.26 -22.73 8.12
C GLY A 206 19.76 -22.41 9.53
N GLY A 207 19.15 -21.48 10.26
CA GLY A 207 19.50 -21.20 11.65
C GLY A 207 18.84 -22.15 12.65
N HIS A 208 19.60 -23.11 13.19
CA HIS A 208 19.25 -23.76 14.46
C HIS A 208 19.07 -22.68 15.54
N VAL A 209 17.86 -22.58 16.09
CA VAL A 209 17.61 -21.77 17.28
C VAL A 209 18.34 -22.43 18.44
N ALA A 210 19.43 -21.82 18.90
CA ALA A 210 20.03 -22.18 20.17
C ALA A 210 19.04 -21.78 21.28
N ASP A 211 18.45 -22.80 21.90
CA ASP A 211 17.71 -22.72 23.15
C ASP A 211 18.58 -22.02 24.21
N LYS A 212 18.28 -20.75 24.50
CA LYS A 212 18.81 -20.08 25.69
C LYS A 212 17.78 -20.27 26.79
N THR A 213 18.00 -21.33 27.56
CA THR A 213 17.44 -21.51 28.89
C THR A 213 17.69 -20.27 29.73
N VAL A 214 16.61 -19.67 30.23
CA VAL A 214 16.62 -18.57 31.20
C VAL A 214 16.80 -19.18 32.59
N PRO A 215 17.84 -18.85 33.37
CA PRO A 215 17.91 -19.27 34.76
C PRO A 215 17.01 -18.36 35.60
N THR A 216 15.92 -18.92 36.10
CA THR A 216 15.13 -18.36 37.21
C THR A 216 16.00 -18.27 38.45
N LYS A 217 16.18 -17.05 38.97
CA LYS A 217 16.43 -16.84 40.40
C LYS A 217 15.70 -15.58 40.85
N LEU A 218 14.63 -15.77 41.62
CA LEU A 218 13.99 -14.73 42.43
C LEU A 218 14.89 -14.42 43.64
N PRO A 219 14.98 -13.16 44.09
CA PRO A 219 15.54 -12.83 45.40
C PRO A 219 14.48 -12.94 46.51
N GLU A 220 14.91 -13.45 47.66
CA GLU A 220 14.27 -13.26 48.97
C GLU A 220 14.56 -11.85 49.51
#